data_AF-A0A844XFY7-F1
#
_entry.id   AF-A0A844XFY7-F1
#
_cell.length_a   1.000
_cell.length_b   1.000
_cell.length_c   1.000
_cell.angle_alpha   90.00
_cell.angle_beta   90.00
_cell.angle_gamma   90.00
#
_symmetry.space_group_name_H-M   'P 1'
#
loop_
_entity.id
_entity.type
_entity.pdbx_description
1 polymer ?
#
loop_
_entity_poly.entity_id
_entity_poly.type
_entity_poly.pdbx_seq_one_letter_code
_entity_poly.pdbx_strand_id
1 'polypeptide(L)'
;MRYCAIPLLICLAACEAQAPVAQEEVQRVPLSQGASSLATAEPSPDVSNAIWTVADDGKAIRFGDDGAPPLLTLGCDVTTAPPELIIIRHAKAYPGQSALFPIIGNGVNSRFKVDAVLGETGDGSKWHWEARLPADDPQLEVFSGTRDIIATLPGRGTLEIGGGRIAGEFLDWCRSAGQPASEQTLIEEDGGEDTGETSGED
;
A
#
# COMPACT_ATOMS: atom_id res chain seq x y z
N MET A 1 -72.85 -17.83 26.10
CA MET A 1 -71.92 -17.34 27.14
C MET A 1 -70.78 -18.34 27.28
N ARG A 2 -69.54 -17.84 27.17
CA ARG A 2 -68.28 -18.34 27.76
C ARG A 2 -67.64 -19.65 27.24
N TYR A 3 -66.56 -19.41 26.48
CA TYR A 3 -65.20 -19.99 26.51
C TYR A 3 -64.97 -21.51 26.57
N CYS A 4 -64.21 -22.02 25.60
CA CYS A 4 -62.95 -22.75 25.83
C CYS A 4 -62.29 -22.98 24.46
N ALA A 5 -61.18 -22.31 24.16
CA ALA A 5 -59.80 -22.76 24.41
C ALA A 5 -59.25 -23.62 23.24
N ILE A 6 -58.27 -23.03 22.56
CA ILE A 6 -57.38 -23.63 21.56
C ILE A 6 -56.46 -24.63 22.27
N PRO A 7 -56.16 -25.78 21.65
CA PRO A 7 -54.77 -26.16 21.38
C PRO A 7 -54.64 -26.60 19.91
N LEU A 8 -53.79 -25.98 19.08
CA LEU A 8 -52.33 -26.14 18.99
C LEU A 8 -51.87 -27.61 18.97
N LEU A 9 -51.03 -27.92 17.97
CA LEU A 9 -50.30 -29.16 17.71
C LEU A 9 -51.02 -30.24 16.90
N ILE A 10 -50.93 -30.13 15.57
CA ILE A 10 -50.82 -31.31 14.71
C ILE A 10 -49.55 -31.15 13.86
N CYS A 11 -48.51 -31.81 14.35
CA CYS A 11 -47.47 -32.55 13.64
C CYS A 11 -46.92 -31.95 12.33
N LEU A 12 -45.76 -31.29 12.45
CA LEU A 12 -44.74 -31.34 11.40
C LEU A 12 -44.24 -32.80 11.26
N ALA A 13 -45.00 -33.62 10.55
CA ALA A 13 -44.59 -34.94 10.10
C ALA A 13 -44.47 -34.92 8.57
N ALA A 14 -43.37 -34.35 8.08
CA ALA A 14 -42.85 -34.57 6.74
C ALA A 14 -41.37 -34.14 6.68
N CYS A 15 -40.51 -34.89 7.38
CA CYS A 15 -39.11 -34.99 6.98
C CYS A 15 -39.01 -35.87 5.72
N GLU A 16 -38.13 -35.46 4.81
CA GLU A 16 -37.52 -36.24 3.74
C GLU A 16 -38.44 -36.81 2.65
N ALA A 17 -39.02 -35.91 1.86
CA ALA A 17 -39.06 -36.14 0.43
C ALA A 17 -37.79 -35.51 -0.15
N GLN A 18 -36.76 -36.33 -0.39
CA GLN A 18 -35.64 -35.94 -1.25
C GLN A 18 -36.27 -35.50 -2.58
N ALA A 19 -36.32 -34.20 -2.82
CA ALA A 19 -36.67 -33.70 -4.13
C ALA A 19 -35.71 -34.38 -5.11
N PRO A 20 -36.19 -34.99 -6.20
CA PRO A 20 -35.27 -35.41 -7.24
C PRO A 20 -34.49 -34.15 -7.59
N VAL A 21 -33.16 -34.21 -7.47
CA VAL A 21 -32.30 -33.20 -8.08
C VAL A 21 -32.78 -33.13 -9.52
N ALA A 22 -33.54 -32.08 -9.84
CA ALA A 22 -33.82 -31.73 -11.21
C ALA A 22 -32.44 -31.70 -11.83
N GLN A 23 -32.22 -32.55 -12.83
CA GLN A 23 -30.97 -32.59 -13.56
C GLN A 23 -30.74 -31.14 -14.00
N GLU A 24 -29.85 -30.42 -13.31
CA GLU A 24 -29.41 -29.11 -13.78
C GLU A 24 -28.81 -29.43 -15.13
N GLU A 25 -29.56 -29.12 -16.19
CA GLU A 25 -29.02 -29.14 -17.53
C GLU A 25 -27.75 -28.33 -17.45
N VAL A 26 -26.61 -28.98 -17.69
CA VAL A 26 -25.32 -28.32 -17.81
C VAL A 26 -25.48 -27.31 -18.94
N GLN A 27 -25.86 -26.09 -18.58
CA GLN A 27 -26.16 -25.04 -19.53
C GLN A 27 -24.82 -24.60 -20.09
N ARG A 28 -24.46 -25.15 -21.25
CA ARG A 28 -23.31 -24.68 -22.01
C ARG A 28 -23.63 -23.28 -22.51
N VAL A 29 -23.25 -22.28 -21.74
CA VAL A 29 -23.27 -20.89 -22.20
C VAL A 29 -22.26 -20.79 -23.35
N PRO A 30 -22.69 -20.49 -24.58
CA PRO A 30 -21.76 -20.30 -25.67
C PRO A 30 -20.86 -19.11 -25.33
N LEU A 31 -19.55 -19.30 -25.40
CA LEU A 31 -18.54 -18.27 -25.09
C LEU A 31 -18.73 -16.97 -25.92
N SER A 32 -19.50 -17.02 -27.00
CA SER A 32 -19.91 -15.86 -27.80
C SER A 32 -20.91 -14.93 -27.08
N GLN A 33 -21.52 -15.34 -25.97
CA GLN A 33 -22.41 -14.50 -25.15
C GLN A 33 -21.68 -13.83 -23.98
N GLY A 34 -20.41 -14.17 -23.74
CA GLY A 34 -19.55 -13.36 -22.90
C GLY A 34 -19.18 -12.09 -23.65
N ALA A 35 -19.46 -10.91 -23.09
CA ALA A 35 -18.85 -9.69 -23.60
C ALA A 35 -17.32 -9.87 -23.52
N SER A 36 -16.68 -10.06 -24.67
CA SER A 36 -15.24 -9.99 -24.79
C SER A 36 -14.84 -8.55 -24.50
N SER A 37 -14.66 -8.21 -23.23
CA SER A 37 -13.97 -6.99 -22.85
C SER A 37 -12.54 -7.16 -23.36
N LEU A 38 -12.20 -6.46 -24.45
CA LEU A 38 -10.83 -6.35 -24.88
C LEU A 38 -10.10 -5.70 -23.71
N ALA A 39 -9.26 -6.48 -23.02
CA ALA A 39 -8.38 -5.94 -22.00
C ALA A 39 -7.40 -5.00 -22.70
N THR A 40 -7.72 -3.70 -22.73
CA THR A 40 -6.80 -2.69 -23.24
C THR A 40 -5.73 -2.50 -22.18
N ALA A 41 -4.65 -3.29 -22.28
CA ALA A 41 -3.46 -3.07 -21.50
C ALA A 41 -2.79 -1.77 -21.99
N GLU A 42 -2.53 -0.85 -21.07
CA GLU A 42 -1.70 0.31 -21.37
C GLU A 42 -0.24 -0.13 -21.45
N PRO A 43 0.56 0.42 -22.38
CA PRO A 43 2.00 0.16 -22.41
C PRO A 43 2.66 0.68 -21.13
N SER A 44 3.78 0.08 -20.74
CA SER A 44 4.63 0.64 -19.69
C SER A 44 5.08 2.05 -20.09
N PRO A 45 5.04 3.03 -19.17
CA PRO A 45 5.59 4.36 -19.45
C PRO A 45 7.10 4.28 -19.62
N ASP A 46 7.67 5.18 -20.41
CA ASP A 46 9.11 5.42 -20.44
C ASP A 46 9.53 6.12 -19.14
N VAL A 47 10.55 5.60 -18.49
CA VAL A 47 11.07 6.07 -17.20
C VAL A 47 12.56 6.43 -17.29
N SER A 48 13.10 6.53 -18.51
CA SER A 48 14.54 6.73 -18.75
C SER A 48 15.10 8.01 -18.13
N ASN A 49 14.26 9.03 -17.93
CA ASN A 49 14.64 10.30 -17.32
C ASN A 49 13.99 10.52 -15.95
N ALA A 50 13.26 9.51 -15.44
CA ALA A 50 12.49 9.66 -14.23
C ALA A 50 13.41 9.61 -13.00
N ILE A 51 13.18 10.55 -12.08
CA ILE A 51 13.94 10.66 -10.83
C ILE A 51 12.99 10.78 -9.65
N TRP A 52 13.50 10.48 -8.47
CA TRP A 52 12.81 10.80 -7.22
C TRP A 52 13.00 12.28 -6.88
N THR A 53 11.91 12.96 -6.53
CA THR A 53 11.89 14.33 -6.03
C THR A 53 11.14 14.38 -4.71
N VAL A 54 11.53 15.27 -3.81
CA VAL A 54 10.81 15.49 -2.55
C VAL A 54 9.67 16.47 -2.80
N ALA A 55 8.49 16.19 -2.26
CA ALA A 55 7.35 17.09 -2.32
C ALA A 55 7.60 18.37 -1.50
N ASP A 56 6.94 19.47 -1.88
CA ASP A 56 7.15 20.78 -1.24
C ASP A 56 6.85 20.78 0.26
N ASP A 57 5.93 19.92 0.72
CA ASP A 57 5.58 19.76 2.14
C ASP A 57 6.54 18.83 2.90
N GLY A 58 7.49 18.19 2.21
CA GLY A 58 8.42 17.21 2.76
C GLY A 58 7.80 15.88 3.17
N LYS A 59 6.49 15.67 2.92
CA LYS A 59 5.74 14.49 3.40
C LYS A 59 5.53 13.42 2.33
N ALA A 60 6.13 13.60 1.17
CA ALA A 60 6.11 12.63 0.10
C ALA A 60 7.38 12.72 -0.75
N ILE A 61 7.71 11.62 -1.43
CA ILE A 61 8.61 11.60 -2.56
C ILE A 61 7.87 11.13 -3.81
N ARG A 62 8.24 11.69 -4.96
CA ARG A 62 7.57 11.54 -6.25
C ARG A 62 8.56 11.04 -7.28
N PHE A 63 8.26 9.90 -7.89
CA PHE A 63 9.03 9.35 -9.00
C PHE A 63 8.35 9.69 -10.31
N GLY A 64 9.09 10.31 -11.23
CA GLY A 64 8.62 10.68 -12.56
C GLY A 64 9.61 11.58 -13.27
N ASP A 65 9.32 11.89 -14.53
CA ASP A 65 10.10 12.85 -15.30
C ASP A 65 9.94 14.27 -14.73
N ASP A 66 10.99 15.08 -14.83
CA ASP A 66 10.95 16.47 -14.39
C ASP A 66 9.88 17.28 -15.14
N GLY A 67 9.11 18.07 -14.40
CA GLY A 67 7.98 18.84 -14.93
C GLY A 67 6.75 18.03 -15.38
N ALA A 68 6.78 16.69 -15.33
CA ALA A 68 5.64 15.84 -15.63
C ALA A 68 4.88 15.44 -14.35
N PRO A 69 3.59 15.03 -14.46
CA PRO A 69 2.91 14.37 -13.35
C PRO A 69 3.70 13.13 -12.88
N PRO A 70 3.77 12.87 -11.55
CA PRO A 70 4.48 11.71 -11.04
C PRO A 70 3.85 10.42 -11.56
N LEU A 71 4.66 9.37 -11.67
CA LEU A 71 4.23 8.00 -11.98
C LEU A 71 3.99 7.19 -10.70
N LEU A 72 4.82 7.39 -9.68
CA LEU A 72 4.67 6.78 -8.36
C LEU A 72 4.90 7.84 -7.28
N THR A 73 4.19 7.74 -6.18
CA THR A 73 4.41 8.57 -5.00
C THR A 73 4.45 7.69 -3.76
N LEU A 74 5.45 7.92 -2.92
CA LEU A 74 5.45 7.43 -1.55
C LEU A 74 5.15 8.63 -0.67
N GLY A 75 4.01 8.60 0.02
CA GLY A 75 3.62 9.58 1.04
C GLY A 75 3.73 8.99 2.43
N CYS A 76 3.73 9.85 3.44
CA CYS A 76 3.65 9.44 4.83
C CYS A 76 2.57 10.22 5.57
N ASP A 77 1.64 9.52 6.19
CA ASP A 77 0.74 10.09 7.18
C ASP A 77 1.35 9.92 8.58
N VAL A 78 1.99 10.99 9.05
CA VAL A 78 2.59 11.04 10.39
C VAL A 78 1.58 11.33 11.50
N THR A 79 0.31 11.53 11.16
CA THR A 79 -0.75 11.82 12.14
C THR A 79 -1.35 10.55 12.75
N THR A 80 -1.10 9.40 12.13
CA THR A 80 -1.48 8.09 12.64
C THR A 80 -0.41 7.52 13.58
N ALA A 81 -0.79 6.54 14.42
CA ALA A 81 0.12 5.81 15.30
C ALA A 81 -0.17 4.30 15.19
N PRO A 82 0.71 3.50 14.54
CA PRO A 82 1.95 3.92 13.85
C PRO A 82 1.69 4.84 12.64
N PRO A 83 2.69 5.63 12.20
CA PRO A 83 2.59 6.41 10.96
C PRO A 83 2.31 5.47 9.78
N GLU A 84 1.54 5.92 8.79
CA GLU A 84 1.21 5.13 7.61
C GLU A 84 2.02 5.56 6.39
N LEU A 85 2.68 4.60 5.72
CA LEU A 85 3.20 4.81 4.38
C LEU A 85 2.07 4.67 3.36
N ILE A 86 1.93 5.66 2.49
CA ILE A 86 0.95 5.70 1.42
C ILE A 86 1.67 5.47 0.09
N ILE A 87 1.29 4.43 -0.64
CA ILE A 87 1.85 4.10 -1.96
C ILE A 87 0.82 4.45 -3.02
N ILE A 88 1.11 5.43 -3.87
CA ILE A 88 0.21 5.89 -4.93
C ILE A 88 0.82 5.61 -6.30
N ARG A 89 0.18 4.75 -7.09
CA ARG A 89 0.50 4.57 -8.51
C ARG A 89 -0.42 5.46 -9.34
N HIS A 90 0.19 6.45 -9.99
CA HIS A 90 -0.49 7.39 -10.90
C HIS A 90 -0.67 6.78 -12.28
N ALA A 91 -1.73 6.01 -12.41
CA ALA A 91 -2.22 5.46 -13.67
C ALA A 91 -3.74 5.54 -13.66
N LYS A 92 -4.35 5.42 -14.85
CA LYS A 92 -5.80 5.53 -14.98
C LYS A 92 -6.52 4.53 -14.07
N ALA A 93 -7.31 5.03 -13.13
CA ALA A 93 -8.16 4.23 -12.26
C ALA A 93 -9.63 4.63 -12.45
N TYR A 94 -10.54 3.76 -12.02
CA TYR A 94 -11.97 4.03 -12.03
C TYR A 94 -12.58 3.68 -10.66
N PRO A 95 -13.66 4.38 -10.25
CA PRO A 95 -14.30 4.14 -8.97
C PRO A 95 -14.61 2.65 -8.74
N GLY A 96 -14.31 2.16 -7.53
CA GLY A 96 -14.62 0.79 -7.12
C GLY A 96 -13.69 -0.29 -7.68
N GLN A 97 -12.61 0.07 -8.38
CA GLN A 97 -11.59 -0.89 -8.78
C GLN A 97 -10.60 -1.19 -7.65
N SER A 98 -10.11 -2.43 -7.64
CA SER A 98 -9.02 -2.88 -6.78
C SER A 98 -8.07 -3.77 -7.59
N ALA A 99 -6.80 -3.80 -7.21
CA ALA A 99 -5.81 -4.65 -7.85
C ALA A 99 -4.74 -5.11 -6.86
N LEU A 100 -3.97 -6.12 -7.27
CA LEU A 100 -2.68 -6.40 -6.64
C LEU A 100 -1.60 -5.65 -7.40
N PHE A 101 -0.81 -4.88 -6.66
CA PHE A 101 0.33 -4.12 -7.16
C PHE A 101 1.63 -4.77 -6.67
N PRO A 102 2.16 -5.76 -7.41
CA PRO A 102 3.45 -6.36 -7.11
C PRO A 102 4.57 -5.34 -7.27
N ILE A 103 5.42 -5.27 -6.24
CA ILE A 103 6.66 -4.51 -6.23
C ILE A 103 7.79 -5.45 -5.82
N ILE A 104 8.85 -5.46 -6.61
CA ILE A 104 10.06 -6.23 -6.38
C ILE A 104 11.18 -5.21 -6.14
N GLY A 105 11.86 -5.31 -5.02
CA GLY A 105 12.92 -4.38 -4.65
C GLY A 105 13.67 -4.92 -3.44
N ASN A 106 14.95 -4.56 -3.31
CA ASN A 106 15.79 -4.98 -2.17
C ASN A 106 15.81 -6.50 -1.89
N GLY A 107 15.62 -7.35 -2.90
CA GLY A 107 15.54 -8.81 -2.72
C GLY A 107 14.23 -9.33 -2.13
N VAL A 108 13.24 -8.45 -1.92
CA VAL A 108 11.89 -8.75 -1.43
C VAL A 108 10.90 -8.61 -2.59
N ASN A 109 9.81 -9.38 -2.53
CA ASN A 109 8.66 -9.26 -3.42
C ASN A 109 7.41 -9.09 -2.58
N SER A 110 6.81 -7.90 -2.66
CA SER A 110 5.59 -7.56 -1.95
C SER A 110 4.45 -7.34 -2.93
N ARG A 111 3.22 -7.66 -2.51
CA ARG A 111 2.01 -7.51 -3.32
C ARG A 111 1.03 -6.66 -2.55
N PHE A 112 1.00 -5.38 -2.85
CA PHE A 112 0.10 -4.45 -2.18
C PHE A 112 -1.29 -4.57 -2.77
N LYS A 113 -2.31 -4.72 -1.92
CA LYS A 113 -3.68 -4.50 -2.35
C LYS A 113 -3.86 -2.99 -2.51
N VAL A 114 -4.13 -2.56 -3.73
CA VAL A 114 -4.42 -1.17 -4.05
C VAL A 114 -5.89 -1.01 -4.42
N ASP A 115 -6.48 0.10 -3.99
CA ASP A 115 -7.84 0.48 -4.34
C ASP A 115 -7.82 1.78 -5.16
N ALA A 116 -8.84 1.97 -6.01
CA ALA A 116 -9.01 3.22 -6.73
C ALA A 116 -9.55 4.30 -5.78
N VAL A 117 -8.78 5.37 -5.60
CA VAL A 117 -9.09 6.49 -4.71
C VAL A 117 -9.12 7.78 -5.51
N LEU A 118 -10.07 8.67 -5.21
CA LEU A 118 -10.13 10.01 -5.78
C LEU A 118 -9.21 10.93 -4.97
N GLY A 119 -8.11 11.36 -5.55
CA GLY A 119 -7.16 12.30 -4.96
C GLY A 119 -7.18 13.66 -5.65
N GLU A 120 -6.72 14.68 -4.92
CA GLU A 120 -6.47 16.00 -5.51
C GLU A 120 -5.09 16.00 -6.20
N THR A 121 -5.07 16.44 -7.45
CA THR A 121 -3.85 16.65 -8.23
C THR A 121 -3.78 18.10 -8.69
N GLY A 122 -2.60 18.57 -9.12
CA GLY A 122 -2.43 19.97 -9.54
C GLY A 122 -3.36 20.42 -10.69
N ASP A 123 -3.97 19.47 -11.40
CA ASP A 123 -4.95 19.71 -12.47
C ASP A 123 -6.38 19.22 -12.13
N GLY A 124 -6.69 19.09 -10.83
CA GLY A 124 -8.02 18.76 -10.30
C GLY A 124 -8.09 17.40 -9.63
N SER A 125 -9.30 16.93 -9.29
CA SER A 125 -9.49 15.62 -8.68
C SER A 125 -9.37 14.50 -9.72
N LYS A 126 -8.51 13.50 -9.44
CA LYS A 126 -8.30 12.33 -10.31
C LYS A 126 -8.28 11.04 -9.53
N TRP A 127 -8.74 9.97 -10.18
CA TRP A 127 -8.65 8.63 -9.63
C TRP A 127 -7.24 8.07 -9.83
N HIS A 128 -6.64 7.56 -8.76
CA HIS A 128 -5.36 6.86 -8.74
C HIS A 128 -5.47 5.55 -7.96
N TRP A 129 -4.40 4.75 -7.99
CA TRP A 129 -4.32 3.48 -7.24
C TRP A 129 -3.55 3.71 -5.94
N GLU A 130 -4.13 3.39 -4.80
CA GLU A 130 -3.56 3.67 -3.48
C GLU A 130 -3.51 2.42 -2.61
N ALA A 131 -2.39 2.21 -1.92
CA ALA A 131 -2.27 1.33 -0.76
C ALA A 131 -1.79 2.14 0.45
N ARG A 132 -2.24 1.74 1.64
CA ARG A 132 -1.81 2.30 2.92
C ARG A 132 -1.39 1.16 3.83
N LEU A 133 -0.24 1.30 4.48
CA LEU A 133 0.27 0.32 5.44
C LEU A 133 0.93 1.07 6.60
N PRO A 134 0.92 0.50 7.82
CA PRO A 134 1.83 0.92 8.88
C PRO A 134 3.27 1.01 8.35
N ALA A 135 4.01 2.06 8.70
CA ALA A 135 5.37 2.29 8.20
C ALA A 135 6.35 1.20 8.65
N ASP A 136 6.03 0.46 9.71
CA ASP A 136 6.78 -0.70 10.21
C ASP A 136 6.34 -2.04 9.58
N ASP A 137 5.41 -2.04 8.62
CA ASP A 137 4.98 -3.26 7.93
C ASP A 137 6.15 -3.87 7.13
N PRO A 138 6.47 -5.16 7.32
CA PRO A 138 7.61 -5.80 6.67
C PRO A 138 7.50 -5.88 5.15
N GLN A 139 6.30 -5.73 4.57
CA GLN A 139 6.14 -5.66 3.12
C GLN A 139 6.80 -4.41 2.53
N LEU A 140 7.00 -3.36 3.32
CA LEU A 140 7.65 -2.12 2.88
C LEU A 140 9.16 -2.25 2.70
N GLU A 141 9.77 -3.36 3.11
CA GLU A 141 11.20 -3.64 2.89
C GLU A 141 11.61 -3.72 1.42
N VAL A 142 10.64 -3.78 0.49
CA VAL A 142 10.92 -3.57 -0.94
C VAL A 142 11.53 -2.21 -1.25
N PHE A 143 11.32 -1.21 -0.40
CA PHE A 143 11.82 0.17 -0.58
C PHE A 143 13.08 0.49 0.24
N SER A 144 13.45 -0.32 1.24
CA SER A 144 14.54 0.02 2.20
C SER A 144 15.95 -0.09 1.62
N GLY A 145 16.11 -0.72 0.45
CA GLY A 145 17.40 -0.95 -0.19
C GLY A 145 17.81 0.10 -1.22
N THR A 146 19.02 -0.05 -1.75
CA THR A 146 19.57 0.78 -2.83
C THR A 146 19.47 0.14 -4.21
N ARG A 147 18.84 -1.03 -4.31
CA ARG A 147 18.68 -1.78 -5.56
C ARG A 147 17.53 -1.24 -6.38
N ASP A 148 17.51 -1.58 -7.66
CA ASP A 148 16.40 -1.28 -8.56
C ASP A 148 15.08 -1.83 -8.01
N ILE A 149 14.01 -1.10 -8.30
CA ILE A 149 12.64 -1.44 -7.93
C ILE A 149 11.83 -1.65 -9.19
N ILE A 150 11.16 -2.79 -9.30
CA ILE A 150 10.24 -3.11 -10.40
C ILE A 150 8.82 -3.11 -9.82
N ALA A 151 7.99 -2.17 -10.25
CA ALA A 151 6.62 -2.03 -9.76
C ALA A 151 5.63 -2.21 -10.92
N THR A 152 4.88 -3.32 -10.92
CA THR A 152 3.99 -3.68 -12.03
C THR A 152 2.55 -3.56 -11.59
N LEU A 153 1.78 -2.70 -12.26
CA LEU A 153 0.33 -2.65 -12.08
C LEU A 153 -0.34 -3.33 -13.28
N PRO A 154 -0.99 -4.50 -13.09
CA PRO A 154 -1.58 -5.24 -14.20
C PRO A 154 -2.52 -4.38 -15.07
N GLY A 155 -2.30 -4.38 -16.38
CA GLY A 155 -3.06 -3.55 -17.33
C GLY A 155 -2.70 -2.06 -17.35
N ARG A 156 -1.75 -1.62 -16.52
CA ARG A 156 -1.24 -0.23 -16.41
C ARG A 156 0.29 -0.13 -16.50
N GLY A 157 0.91 -1.19 -16.99
CA GLY A 157 2.35 -1.27 -17.23
C GLY A 157 3.21 -1.49 -15.99
N THR A 158 4.52 -1.46 -16.22
CA THR A 158 5.58 -1.63 -15.22
C THR A 158 6.40 -0.35 -15.14
N LEU A 159 6.79 0.03 -13.92
CA LEU A 159 7.81 1.03 -13.65
C LEU A 159 9.12 0.31 -13.31
N GLU A 160 10.17 0.61 -14.07
CA GLU A 160 11.55 0.20 -13.78
C GLU A 160 12.27 1.37 -13.12
N ILE A 161 12.30 1.38 -11.80
CA ILE A 161 12.82 2.48 -11.00
C ILE A 161 14.28 2.18 -10.68
N GLY A 162 15.18 3.03 -11.16
CA GLY A 162 16.60 2.92 -10.86
C GLY A 162 16.85 2.94 -9.35
N GLY A 163 17.78 2.10 -8.90
CA GLY A 163 18.16 2.00 -7.50
C GLY A 163 18.72 3.30 -6.94
N GLY A 164 18.52 3.51 -5.64
CA GLY A 164 18.98 4.71 -4.95
C GLY A 164 18.59 4.69 -3.48
N ARG A 165 19.15 5.60 -2.69
CA ARG A 165 18.90 5.65 -1.23
C ARG A 165 17.57 6.29 -0.85
N ILE A 166 17.04 7.17 -1.70
CA ILE A 166 15.95 8.08 -1.35
C ILE A 166 14.66 7.40 -0.92
N ALA A 167 14.28 6.26 -1.53
CA ALA A 167 13.08 5.52 -1.13
C ALA A 167 13.23 4.90 0.27
N GLY A 168 14.40 4.34 0.56
CA GLY A 168 14.70 3.78 1.88
C GLY A 168 14.81 4.87 2.95
N GLU A 169 15.50 5.97 2.66
CA GLU A 169 15.60 7.11 3.57
C GLU A 169 14.23 7.73 3.87
N PHE A 170 13.35 7.81 2.86
CA PHE A 170 11.98 8.27 3.07
C PHE A 170 11.16 7.29 3.92
N LEU A 171 11.30 5.98 3.72
CA LEU A 171 10.65 4.96 4.54
C LEU A 171 11.11 5.07 6.00
N ASP A 172 12.41 5.22 6.25
CA ASP A 172 12.97 5.38 7.59
C ASP A 172 12.49 6.68 8.25
N TRP A 173 12.44 7.78 7.49
CA TRP A 173 11.84 9.04 7.95
C TRP A 173 10.34 8.88 8.29
N CYS A 174 9.60 8.08 7.52
CA CYS A 174 8.20 7.81 7.81
C CYS A 174 8.05 6.98 9.11
N ARG A 175 8.90 5.97 9.30
CA ARG A 175 8.96 5.14 10.52
C ARG A 175 9.28 5.96 11.77
N SER A 176 10.10 7.00 11.64
CA SER A 176 10.40 7.95 12.73
C SER A 176 9.32 9.01 12.94
N ALA A 177 8.10 8.81 12.39
CA ALA A 177 7.00 9.76 12.45
C ALA A 177 7.38 11.17 11.96
N GLY A 178 8.25 11.22 10.94
CA GLY A 178 8.70 12.45 10.31
C GLY A 178 9.81 13.19 11.06
N GLN A 179 10.40 12.58 12.08
CA GLN A 179 11.55 13.16 12.77
C GLN A 179 12.81 12.99 11.91
N PRO A 180 13.58 14.07 11.65
CA PRO A 180 14.85 13.93 10.97
C PRO A 180 15.77 13.05 11.82
N ALA A 181 16.60 12.23 11.17
CA ALA A 181 17.63 11.45 11.87
C ALA A 181 18.48 12.44 12.70
N SER A 182 18.44 12.33 14.02
CA SER A 182 19.23 13.22 14.88
C SER A 182 20.69 12.96 14.60
N GLU A 183 21.42 14.02 14.24
CA GLU A 183 22.88 14.06 14.25
C GLU A 183 23.31 13.56 15.63
N GLN A 184 23.86 12.34 15.69
CA GLN A 184 24.28 11.72 16.93
C GLN A 184 25.44 12.56 17.47
N THR A 185 25.08 13.46 18.38
CA THR A 185 25.86 13.98 19.49
C THR A 185 27.19 13.25 19.66
N LEU A 186 28.27 13.89 19.18
CA LEU A 186 29.62 13.69 19.70
C LEU A 186 29.62 14.14 21.17
N ILE A 187 29.09 13.32 22.06
CA ILE A 187 29.56 13.29 23.44
C ILE A 187 30.56 12.15 23.44
N GLU A 188 31.81 12.48 23.14
CA GLU A 188 32.92 11.78 23.76
C GLU A 188 32.69 11.89 25.27
N GLU A 189 32.35 10.76 25.90
CA GLU A 189 32.56 10.58 27.32
C GLU A 189 34.07 10.70 27.56
N ASP A 190 34.55 11.92 27.76
CA ASP A 190 35.85 12.13 28.42
C ASP A 190 35.65 11.77 29.89
N GLY A 191 35.77 10.47 30.15
CA GLY A 191 35.91 9.92 31.48
C GLY A 191 37.24 10.39 32.07
N GLY A 192 37.15 11.11 33.19
CA GLY A 192 38.32 11.58 33.92
C GLY A 192 37.98 12.13 35.29
N GLU A 193 37.11 11.45 36.03
CA GLU A 193 37.01 11.65 37.48
C GLU A 193 38.23 11.00 38.14
N ASP A 194 39.34 11.74 38.27
CA ASP A 194 40.43 11.38 39.17
C ASP A 194 40.30 12.20 40.46
N THR A 195 40.04 11.46 41.53
CA THR A 195 39.89 11.89 42.91
C THR A 195 41.17 12.53 43.43
N GLY A 196 41.09 13.75 43.97
CA GLY A 196 42.24 14.45 44.54
C GLY A 196 41.88 15.44 45.65
N GLU A 197 41.26 14.96 46.72
CA GLU A 197 41.18 15.63 48.04
C GLU A 197 41.37 14.49 49.06
N THR A 198 42.32 14.49 50.02
CA THR A 198 42.62 15.49 51.05
C THR A 198 43.97 15.22 51.76
N SER A 199 44.48 16.27 52.41
CA SER A 199 45.25 16.32 53.68
C SER A 199 46.69 15.80 53.75
N GLY A 200 47.58 16.64 54.29
CA GLY A 200 48.99 16.34 54.53
C GLY A 200 49.34 16.01 55.98
N GLU A 201 50.63 15.80 56.23
CA GLU A 201 51.30 15.93 57.53
C GLU A 201 52.82 15.86 57.30
N ASP A 202 53.53 16.98 57.59
CA ASP A 202 54.82 17.10 58.31
C ASP A 202 55.42 18.52 58.14
#